data_AF-A0A935H6Y5-F1
#
_entry.id   AF-A0A935H6Y5-F1
#
_cell.length_a   1.000
_cell.length_b   1.000
_cell.length_c   1.000
_cell.angle_alpha   90.00
_cell.angle_beta   90.00
_cell.angle_gamma   90.00
#
_symmetry.space_group_name_H-M   'P 1'
#
loop_
_entity.id
_entity.type
_entity.pdbx_description
1 polymer ?
#
loop_
_entity_poly.entity_id
_entity_poly.type
_entity_poly.pdbx_seq_one_letter_code
_entity_poly.pdbx_strand_id
1 'polypeptide(L)'
;MKPLEKFFTEDPKWHEKIGAIHALLERVKISEEQSGDVLHLRKLNRILSVHASTAIEGNQLTLGQVTDVINGKPVSGAPKDIKEVQNAWHAYQRCPATRRGRWTTCCRRTHA
;
A
#
# COMPACT_ATOMS: atom_id res chain seq x y z
N MET A 1 -2.88 -25.78 25.48
CA MET A 1 -2.11 -24.89 24.58
C MET A 1 -1.50 -23.81 25.47
N LYS A 2 -0.18 -23.63 25.49
CA LYS A 2 0.43 -22.57 26.32
C LYS A 2 0.01 -21.20 25.75
N PRO A 3 -0.40 -20.23 26.58
CA PRO A 3 -0.66 -18.87 26.11
C PRO A 3 0.60 -18.32 25.44
N LEU A 4 0.44 -17.69 24.27
CA LEU A 4 1.53 -16.96 23.63
C LEU A 4 1.99 -15.86 24.57
N GLU A 5 3.27 -15.88 24.90
CA GLU A 5 3.90 -14.85 25.70
C GLU A 5 3.82 -13.52 24.94
N LYS A 6 3.33 -12.46 25.59
CA LYS A 6 3.22 -11.14 24.95
C LYS A 6 4.65 -10.60 24.74
N PHE A 7 5.05 -10.42 23.48
CA PHE A 7 6.36 -9.87 23.11
C PHE A 7 6.43 -8.34 23.15
N PHE A 8 5.36 -7.67 23.62
CA PHE A 8 5.24 -6.23 23.65
C PHE A 8 4.78 -5.72 25.02
N THR A 9 5.17 -4.48 25.33
CA THR A 9 4.72 -3.74 26.51
C THR A 9 3.52 -2.87 26.14
N GLU A 10 2.47 -2.92 26.94
CA GLU A 10 1.29 -2.07 26.74
C GLU A 10 1.59 -0.63 27.20
N ASP A 11 1.35 0.35 26.34
CA ASP A 11 1.39 1.78 26.67
C ASP A 11 -0.04 2.33 26.65
N PRO A 12 -0.53 2.91 27.76
CA PRO A 12 -1.90 3.45 27.85
C PRO A 12 -2.20 4.55 26.81
N LYS A 13 -1.17 5.21 26.24
CA LYS A 13 -1.34 6.20 25.17
C LYS A 13 -1.77 5.58 23.83
N TRP A 14 -1.70 4.26 23.67
CA TRP A 14 -2.12 3.61 22.43
C TRP A 14 -3.59 3.83 22.15
N HIS A 15 -4.45 3.83 23.18
CA HIS A 15 -5.89 4.02 23.00
C HIS A 15 -6.19 5.40 22.41
N GLU A 16 -5.48 6.44 22.87
CA GLU A 16 -5.60 7.80 22.34
C GLU A 16 -5.16 7.87 20.87
N LYS A 17 -4.00 7.28 20.53
CA LYS A 17 -3.50 7.23 19.15
C LYS A 17 -4.44 6.45 18.23
N ILE A 18 -4.96 5.31 18.70
CA ILE A 18 -5.94 4.50 17.96
C ILE A 18 -7.21 5.31 17.72
N GLY A 19 -7.71 6.02 18.73
CA GLY A 19 -8.86 6.90 18.59
C GLY A 19 -8.63 8.00 17.55
N ALA A 20 -7.46 8.65 17.58
CA ALA A 20 -7.09 9.68 16.61
C ALA A 20 -7.01 9.13 15.17
N ILE A 21 -6.41 7.96 14.98
CA ILE A 21 -6.35 7.28 13.68
C ILE A 21 -7.77 6.95 13.18
N HIS A 22 -8.64 6.44 14.06
CA HIS A 22 -10.00 6.08 13.70
C HIS A 22 -10.81 7.31 13.24
N ALA A 23 -10.68 8.44 13.93
CA ALA A 23 -11.34 9.69 13.55
C ALA A 23 -10.85 10.21 12.18
N LEU A 24 -9.55 10.08 11.88
CA LEU A 24 -8.99 10.45 10.58
C LEU A 24 -9.50 9.52 9.46
N LEU A 25 -9.55 8.22 9.71
CA LEU A 25 -10.05 7.24 8.74
C LEU A 25 -11.50 7.52 8.34
N GLU A 26 -12.37 7.87 9.29
CA GLU A 26 -13.77 8.20 8.97
C GLU A 26 -13.88 9.45 8.10
N ARG A 27 -13.08 10.49 8.37
CA ARG A 27 -13.06 11.70 7.53
C ARG A 27 -12.62 11.42 6.10
N VAL A 28 -11.59 10.60 5.93
CA VAL A 28 -11.08 10.22 4.60
C VAL A 28 -12.12 9.43 3.82
N LYS A 29 -12.80 8.46 4.45
CA LYS A 29 -13.86 7.69 3.78
C LYS A 29 -14.99 8.58 3.25
N ILE A 30 -15.47 9.51 4.08
CA ILE A 30 -16.54 10.43 3.69
C ILE A 30 -16.10 11.29 2.51
N SER A 31 -14.88 11.82 2.55
CA SER A 31 -14.31 12.62 1.46
C SER A 31 -14.14 11.82 0.16
N GLU A 32 -13.71 10.56 0.24
CA GLU A 32 -13.57 9.69 -0.93
C GLU A 32 -14.93 9.37 -1.54
N GLU A 33 -15.95 9.05 -0.75
CA GLU A 33 -17.31 8.73 -1.25
C GLU A 33 -17.99 9.93 -1.93
N GLN A 34 -17.74 11.14 -1.44
CA GLN A 34 -18.25 12.38 -2.04
C GLN A 34 -17.50 12.76 -3.32
N SER A 35 -16.26 12.32 -3.47
CA SER A 35 -15.44 12.56 -4.65
C SER A 35 -15.87 11.58 -5.75
N GLY A 36 -16.62 12.05 -6.76
CA GLY A 36 -17.09 11.22 -7.89
C GLY A 36 -16.00 10.44 -8.65
N ASP A 37 -14.73 10.71 -8.37
CA ASP A 37 -13.53 10.13 -9.00
C ASP A 37 -12.78 9.10 -8.13
N VAL A 38 -13.51 8.28 -7.37
CA VAL A 38 -12.95 7.22 -6.49
C VAL A 38 -11.92 6.32 -7.21
N LEU A 39 -12.15 5.98 -8.49
CA LEU A 39 -11.24 5.13 -9.26
C LEU A 39 -9.89 5.82 -9.53
N HIS A 40 -9.92 7.12 -9.81
CA HIS A 40 -8.72 7.92 -10.04
C HIS A 40 -7.91 8.07 -8.75
N LEU A 41 -8.57 8.40 -7.64
CA LEU A 41 -7.93 8.51 -6.32
C LEU A 41 -7.25 7.21 -5.91
N ARG A 42 -7.90 6.06 -6.13
CA ARG A 42 -7.31 4.74 -5.87
C ARG A 42 -6.09 4.47 -6.74
N LYS A 43 -6.12 4.87 -8.01
CA LYS A 43 -4.96 4.73 -8.92
C LYS A 43 -3.79 5.58 -8.44
N LEU A 44 -4.04 6.84 -8.09
CA LEU A 44 -3.01 7.75 -7.57
C LEU A 44 -2.40 7.24 -6.26
N ASN A 45 -3.23 6.83 -5.30
CA ASN A 45 -2.76 6.29 -4.02
C ASN A 45 -1.88 5.05 -4.21
N ARG A 46 -2.20 4.18 -5.18
CA ARG A 46 -1.34 3.03 -5.54
C ARG A 46 0.00 3.47 -6.12
N ILE A 47 0.02 4.46 -7.02
CA ILE A 47 1.26 4.98 -7.61
C ILE A 47 2.16 5.57 -6.50
N LEU A 48 1.57 6.36 -5.58
CA LEU A 48 2.29 6.91 -4.43
C LEU A 48 2.85 5.80 -3.52
N SER A 49 2.06 4.75 -3.28
CA SER A 49 2.48 3.62 -2.44
C SER A 49 3.64 2.84 -3.07
N VAL A 50 3.58 2.59 -4.39
CA VAL A 50 4.66 1.97 -5.15
C VAL A 50 5.93 2.81 -5.06
N HIS A 51 5.85 4.11 -5.35
CA HIS A 51 6.99 5.02 -5.28
C HIS A 51 7.62 5.03 -3.88
N ALA A 52 6.81 5.19 -2.82
CA ALA A 52 7.31 5.20 -1.45
C ALA A 52 7.98 3.87 -1.06
N SER A 53 7.41 2.75 -1.50
CA SER A 53 7.96 1.42 -1.19
C SER A 53 9.28 1.18 -1.91
N THR A 54 9.37 1.51 -3.20
CA THR A 54 10.61 1.35 -3.96
C THR A 54 11.69 2.34 -3.50
N ALA A 55 11.31 3.54 -3.07
CA ALA A 55 12.27 4.53 -2.55
C ALA A 55 12.95 4.07 -1.26
N ILE A 56 12.25 3.33 -0.39
CA ILE A 56 12.84 2.74 0.83
C ILE A 56 13.95 1.74 0.48
N GLU A 57 13.78 0.97 -0.61
CA GLU A 57 14.76 0.01 -1.11
C GLU A 57 15.90 0.68 -1.91
N GLY A 58 15.93 2.02 -1.97
CA GLY A 58 17.01 2.80 -2.58
C GLY A 58 16.77 3.21 -4.04
N ASN A 59 15.56 2.99 -4.58
CA ASN A 59 15.21 3.41 -5.94
C ASN A 59 15.21 4.94 -6.07
N GLN A 60 15.87 5.48 -7.10
CA GLN A 60 16.06 6.92 -7.28
C GLN A 60 15.07 7.55 -8.28
N LEU A 61 14.11 6.78 -8.80
CA LEU A 61 13.11 7.30 -9.73
C LEU A 61 12.17 8.27 -9.03
N THR A 62 11.93 9.41 -9.67
CA THR A 62 10.95 10.40 -9.22
C THR A 62 9.52 9.90 -9.38
N LEU A 63 8.56 10.48 -8.65
CA LEU A 63 7.14 10.15 -8.77
C LEU A 63 6.61 10.29 -10.22
N GLY A 64 7.08 11.30 -10.96
CA GLY A 64 6.74 11.49 -12.37
C GLY A 64 7.25 10.33 -13.23
N GLN A 65 8.51 9.96 -13.06
CA GLN A 65 9.12 8.82 -13.76
C GLN A 65 8.42 7.50 -13.42
N VAL A 66 8.09 7.24 -12.15
CA VAL A 66 7.31 6.07 -11.74
C VAL A 66 5.94 6.05 -12.43
N THR A 67 5.28 7.20 -12.51
CA THR A 67 3.99 7.35 -13.20
C THR A 67 4.12 7.06 -14.70
N ASP A 68 5.19 7.54 -15.33
CA ASP A 68 5.49 7.30 -16.75
C ASP A 68 5.83 5.82 -17.03
N VAL A 69 6.60 5.16 -16.16
CA VAL A 69 6.86 3.70 -16.22
C VAL A 69 5.54 2.92 -16.15
N ILE A 70 4.65 3.29 -15.23
CA ILE A 70 3.34 2.62 -15.06
C ILE A 70 2.42 2.86 -16.27
N ASN A 71 2.51 4.03 -16.89
CA ASN A 71 1.75 4.37 -18.10
C ASN A 71 2.40 3.83 -19.40
N GLY A 72 3.54 3.14 -19.32
CA GLY A 72 4.24 2.57 -20.47
C GLY A 72 4.99 3.58 -21.32
N LYS A 73 5.26 4.79 -20.80
CA LYS A 73 6.09 5.78 -21.48
C LYS A 73 7.58 5.46 -21.29
N PRO A 74 8.45 5.86 -22.24
CA PRO A 74 9.88 5.69 -22.11
C PRO A 74 10.41 6.58 -20.97
N VAL A 75 11.21 5.98 -20.09
CA VAL A 75 11.83 6.67 -18.94
C VAL A 75 13.32 6.37 -18.94
N SER A 76 14.13 7.42 -18.76
CA SER A 76 15.57 7.27 -18.54
C SER A 76 15.85 6.96 -17.08
N GLY A 77 16.50 5.83 -16.80
CA GLY A 77 16.83 5.36 -15.46
C GLY A 77 17.54 4.02 -15.48
N ALA A 78 18.02 3.56 -14.32
CA ALA A 78 18.63 2.25 -14.20
C ALA A 78 17.60 1.15 -14.55
N PRO A 79 17.97 0.15 -15.36
CA PRO A 79 17.02 -0.90 -15.76
C PRO A 79 16.52 -1.72 -14.57
N LYS A 80 17.32 -1.82 -13.49
CA LYS A 80 16.94 -2.45 -12.22
C LYS A 80 15.77 -1.69 -11.58
N ASP A 81 15.93 -0.39 -11.38
CA ASP A 81 14.94 0.48 -10.75
C ASP A 81 13.60 0.49 -11.50
N ILE A 82 13.66 0.52 -12.84
CA ILE A 82 12.46 0.45 -13.69
C ILE A 82 11.75 -0.89 -13.50
N LYS A 83 12.51 -2.00 -13.44
CA LYS A 83 11.95 -3.34 -13.26
C LYS A 83 11.36 -3.54 -11.86
N GLU A 84 11.97 -2.96 -10.82
CA GLU A 84 11.42 -2.96 -9.47
C GLU A 84 10.06 -2.26 -9.40
N VAL A 85 9.94 -1.08 -10.02
CA VAL A 85 8.67 -0.34 -10.10
C VAL A 85 7.60 -1.15 -10.83
N GLN A 86 7.94 -1.77 -11.96
CA GLN A 86 7.03 -2.64 -12.69
C GLN A 86 6.57 -3.83 -11.84
N ASN A 87 7.51 -4.51 -11.17
CA ASN A 87 7.23 -5.64 -10.29
C ASN A 87 6.31 -5.24 -9.13
N ALA A 88 6.61 -4.13 -8.46
CA ALA A 88 5.81 -3.58 -7.38
C ALA A 88 4.38 -3.25 -7.88
N TRP A 89 4.27 -2.56 -9.01
CA TRP A 89 2.97 -2.25 -9.62
C TRP A 89 2.15 -3.50 -9.93
N HIS A 90 2.78 -4.54 -10.51
CA HIS A 90 2.11 -5.81 -10.75
C HIS A 90 1.68 -6.51 -9.46
N ALA A 91 2.48 -6.44 -8.39
CA ALA A 91 2.13 -7.00 -7.09
C ALA A 91 0.90 -6.31 -6.48
N TYR A 92 0.87 -4.97 -6.47
CA TYR A 92 -0.27 -4.19 -5.97
C TYR A 92 -1.55 -4.39 -6.80
N GLN A 93 -1.44 -4.64 -8.11
CA GLN A 93 -2.60 -4.99 -8.94
C GLN A 93 -3.12 -6.40 -8.67
N ARG A 94 -2.23 -7.37 -8.41
CA ARG A 94 -2.58 -8.76 -8.10
C ARG A 94 -3.03 -8.98 -6.66
N CYS A 95 -2.88 -7.98 -5.79
CA CYS A 95 -3.45 -7.99 -4.47
C CYS A 95 -4.90 -7.48 -4.58
N PRO A 96 -5.92 -8.35 -4.77
CA PRO A 96 -7.30 -7.90 -4.66
C PRO A 96 -7.44 -7.30 -3.26
N ALA A 97 -8.17 -6.16 -3.17
CA ALA A 97 -8.56 -5.61 -1.88
C ALA A 97 -9.09 -6.78 -1.05
N THR A 98 -8.34 -7.20 -0.04
CA THR A 98 -8.73 -8.27 0.86
C THR A 98 -10.13 -7.93 1.31
N ARG A 99 -11.12 -8.74 0.90
CA ARG A 99 -12.50 -8.61 1.38
C ARG A 99 -12.40 -8.41 2.89
N ARG A 100 -12.78 -7.22 3.37
CA ARG A 100 -12.74 -6.87 4.79
C ARG A 100 -13.43 -8.02 5.52
N GLY A 101 -12.67 -8.86 6.24
CA GLY A 101 -13.19 -10.04 6.95
C GLY A 101 -12.61 -11.42 6.61
N ARG A 102 -11.65 -11.60 5.69
CA ARG A 102 -11.03 -12.93 5.49
C ARG A 102 -9.52 -12.91 5.26
N TRP A 103 -8.78 -12.63 6.33
CA TRP A 103 -7.31 -12.75 6.40
C TRP A 103 -6.78 -14.17 6.13
N THR A 104 -7.63 -15.20 6.20
CA THR A 104 -7.21 -16.61 6.12
C THR A 104 -6.92 -17.13 4.72
N THR A 105 -7.29 -16.39 3.66
CA THR A 105 -7.20 -16.91 2.27
C THR A 105 -5.91 -16.54 1.53
N CYS A 106 -5.13 -15.56 1.98
CA CYS A 106 -3.90 -15.15 1.30
C CYS A 106 -2.72 -16.11 1.60
N CYS A 107 -2.57 -16.57 2.84
CA CYS A 107 -1.48 -17.49 3.23
C CYS A 107 -1.61 -18.94 2.72
N ARG A 108 -2.74 -19.36 2.12
CA ARG A 108 -2.90 -20.75 1.64
C ARG A 108 -2.48 -20.98 0.18
N ARG A 109 -2.09 -19.95 -0.57
CA ARG A 109 -1.75 -20.09 -2.01
C ARG A 109 -0.27 -20.09 -2.35
N THR A 110 0.63 -20.05 -1.37
CA THR A 110 2.08 -20.17 -1.58
C THR A 110 2.65 -21.56 -1.27
N HIS A 111 1.79 -22.54 -0.94
CA HIS A 111 2.14 -23.96 -0.90
C HIS A 111 1.18 -24.75 -1.81
N ALA A 112 1.41 -24.67 -3.13
CA ALA A 112 0.96 -25.64 -4.12
C ALA A 112 1.89 -25.53 -5.33
#